data_AF-F0VLN8-F1
#
_entry.id   AF-F0VLN8-F1
#
_cell.length_a   1.000
_cell.length_b   1.000
_cell.length_c   1.000
_cell.angle_alpha   90.00
_cell.angle_beta   90.00
_cell.angle_gamma   90.00
#
_symmetry.space_group_name_H-M   'P 1'
#
loop_
_entity.id
_entity.type
_entity.pdbx_description
1 polymer ?
#
loop_
_entity_poly.entity_id
_entity_poly.type
_entity_poly.pdbx_seq_one_letter_code
_entity_poly.pdbx_strand_id
1 'polypeptide(L)'
;MSILRHDSHPIAEDAQGAYLTFDTASRGTIVLTWSKKAVSDALIYFHPRKPVPAFKYTANGGRMQLATNVQLDPTRYFQGICAFLKTLKQFDGELTVISQNRGPKPIAVVLHIVGTNAVVKCERGVAYDLTDVDVVGVIPVDCVEFDCKTLSPSLFREKAERVGAALTVM
;
A
#
# COMPACT_ATOMS: atom_id res chain seq x y z
N MET A 1 -8.18 -13.78 14.70
CA MET A 1 -8.22 -14.09 13.25
C MET A 1 -6.83 -13.84 12.70
N SER A 2 -6.31 -14.70 11.81
CA SER A 2 -4.99 -14.49 11.21
C SER A 2 -5.14 -13.51 10.04
N ILE A 3 -4.50 -12.34 10.13
CA ILE A 3 -4.44 -11.37 9.02
C ILE A 3 -3.50 -11.83 7.88
N LEU A 4 -2.72 -12.87 8.13
CA LEU A 4 -1.80 -13.51 7.18
C LEU A 4 -2.53 -14.64 6.45
N ARG A 5 -2.57 -14.59 5.11
CA ARG A 5 -2.97 -15.73 4.28
C ARG A 5 -1.74 -16.51 3.83
N HIS A 6 -1.61 -17.74 4.34
CA HIS A 6 -0.47 -18.62 4.07
C HIS A 6 -0.45 -19.20 2.63
N ASP A 7 -1.50 -18.96 1.84
CA ASP A 7 -1.61 -19.40 0.44
C ASP A 7 -1.16 -18.34 -0.58
N SER A 8 -0.39 -17.34 -0.14
CA SER A 8 0.05 -16.24 -1.02
C SER A 8 1.16 -16.72 -1.98
N HIS A 9 0.82 -16.76 -3.26
CA HIS A 9 1.73 -17.08 -4.36
C HIS A 9 2.24 -15.77 -5.00
N PRO A 10 3.41 -15.76 -5.67
CA PRO A 10 3.84 -14.62 -6.47
C PRO A 10 2.73 -14.25 -7.48
N ILE A 11 2.55 -12.95 -7.69
CA ILE A 11 1.50 -12.39 -8.55
C ILE A 11 1.60 -13.04 -9.93
N ALA A 12 0.63 -13.87 -10.27
CA ALA A 12 0.53 -14.49 -11.58
C ALA A 12 0.40 -13.41 -12.67
N GLU A 13 0.90 -13.67 -13.88
CA GLU A 13 0.85 -12.71 -15.00
C GLU A 13 -0.59 -12.24 -15.32
N ASP A 14 -1.60 -13.01 -14.94
CA ASP A 14 -3.03 -12.71 -15.12
C ASP A 14 -3.72 -12.17 -13.86
N ALA A 15 -2.97 -11.69 -12.86
CA ALA A 15 -3.56 -11.14 -11.66
C ALA A 15 -4.29 -9.81 -11.97
N GLN A 16 -5.61 -9.84 -11.91
CA GLN A 16 -6.43 -8.63 -12.00
C GLN A 16 -6.41 -7.89 -10.66
N GLY A 17 -6.29 -6.56 -10.70
CA GLY A 17 -6.39 -5.72 -9.52
C GLY A 17 -5.85 -4.32 -9.73
N ALA A 18 -5.48 -3.67 -8.64
CA ALA A 18 -4.85 -2.36 -8.66
C ALA A 18 -3.37 -2.48 -8.32
N TYR A 19 -2.55 -1.80 -9.10
CA TYR A 19 -1.10 -1.80 -8.99
C TYR A 19 -0.62 -0.39 -8.72
N LEU A 20 0.30 -0.25 -7.78
CA LEU A 20 0.95 1.01 -7.46
C LEU A 20 2.31 1.04 -8.14
N THR A 21 2.52 2.00 -9.04
CA THR A 21 3.80 2.22 -9.70
C THR A 21 4.32 3.62 -9.42
N PHE A 22 5.63 3.79 -9.57
CA PHE A 22 6.28 5.08 -9.57
C PHE A 22 6.76 5.42 -10.98
N ASP A 23 6.37 6.58 -11.47
CA ASP A 23 6.76 7.12 -12.76
C ASP A 23 7.73 8.30 -12.53
N THR A 24 8.86 8.34 -13.22
CA THR A 24 9.82 9.45 -13.12
C THR A 24 9.34 10.74 -13.77
N ALA A 25 8.25 10.68 -14.54
CA ALA A 25 7.61 11.86 -15.11
C ALA A 25 7.20 12.88 -14.04
N SER A 26 7.20 14.16 -14.41
CA SER A 26 6.79 15.28 -13.54
C SER A 26 7.50 15.30 -12.19
N ARG A 27 8.82 15.03 -12.19
CA ARG A 27 9.66 14.98 -10.97
C ARG A 27 9.12 13.94 -9.96
N GLY A 28 8.71 12.78 -10.48
CA GLY A 28 8.16 11.67 -9.71
C GLY A 28 6.65 11.75 -9.53
N THR A 29 5.96 10.70 -9.94
CA THR A 29 4.50 10.55 -9.83
C THR A 29 4.14 9.16 -9.30
N ILE A 30 3.27 9.12 -8.30
CA ILE A 30 2.65 7.89 -7.80
C ILE A 30 1.41 7.61 -8.62
N VAL A 31 1.36 6.44 -9.26
CA VAL A 31 0.30 6.06 -10.19
C VAL A 31 -0.37 4.79 -9.68
N LEU A 32 -1.69 4.85 -9.54
CA LEU A 32 -2.54 3.68 -9.41
C LEU A 32 -2.93 3.22 -10.82
N THR A 33 -2.71 1.95 -11.13
CA THR A 33 -3.12 1.34 -12.39
C THR A 33 -4.06 0.18 -12.12
N TRP A 34 -5.31 0.27 -12.56
CA TRP A 34 -6.23 -0.86 -12.62
C TRP A 34 -5.89 -1.68 -13.86
N SER A 35 -5.51 -2.94 -13.67
CA SER A 35 -5.12 -3.83 -14.75
C SER A 35 -5.77 -5.19 -14.59
N LYS A 36 -6.06 -5.86 -15.71
CA LYS A 36 -6.47 -7.27 -15.76
C LYS A 36 -5.28 -8.23 -15.80
N LYS A 37 -4.06 -7.69 -15.90
CA LYS A 37 -2.80 -8.42 -15.96
C LYS A 37 -1.80 -7.82 -14.97
N ALA A 38 -0.79 -8.58 -14.60
CA ALA A 38 0.31 -8.07 -13.80
C ALA A 38 0.96 -6.84 -14.46
N VAL A 39 1.28 -5.83 -13.65
CA VAL A 39 2.00 -4.63 -14.06
C VAL A 39 3.43 -4.74 -13.58
N SER A 40 4.40 -4.62 -14.50
CA SER A 40 5.82 -4.62 -14.16
C SER A 40 6.20 -3.43 -13.28
N ASP A 41 7.24 -3.59 -12.45
CA ASP A 41 7.76 -2.53 -11.57
C ASP A 41 6.74 -1.98 -10.55
N ALA A 42 5.70 -2.75 -10.22
CA ALA A 42 4.75 -2.38 -9.19
C ALA A 42 5.36 -2.52 -7.77
N LEU A 43 5.11 -1.51 -6.94
CA LEU A 43 5.53 -1.43 -5.54
C LEU A 43 4.58 -2.23 -4.64
N ILE A 44 3.28 -2.02 -4.86
CA ILE A 44 2.19 -2.59 -4.08
C ILE A 44 1.10 -3.04 -5.05
N TYR A 45 0.49 -4.17 -4.75
CA TYR A 45 -0.70 -4.69 -5.42
C TYR A 45 -1.83 -4.80 -4.40
N PHE A 46 -3.06 -4.62 -4.86
CA PHE A 46 -4.19 -5.18 -4.12
C PHE A 46 -5.19 -5.88 -5.03
N HIS A 47 -5.71 -6.99 -4.51
CA HIS A 47 -6.82 -7.71 -5.12
C HIS A 47 -8.14 -7.18 -4.54
N PRO A 48 -9.02 -6.56 -5.34
CA PRO A 48 -10.30 -6.04 -4.87
C PRO A 48 -11.28 -7.19 -4.59
N ARG A 49 -11.93 -7.23 -3.42
CA ARG A 49 -13.05 -8.16 -3.18
C ARG A 49 -14.38 -7.63 -3.71
N LYS A 50 -14.53 -6.31 -3.78
CA LYS A 50 -15.70 -5.66 -4.39
C LYS A 50 -15.56 -5.56 -5.90
N PRO A 51 -16.67 -5.69 -6.66
CA PRO A 51 -16.67 -5.48 -8.10
C PRO A 51 -16.10 -4.12 -8.47
N VAL A 52 -15.11 -4.12 -9.37
CA VAL A 52 -14.51 -2.90 -9.90
C VAL A 52 -15.25 -2.50 -11.18
N PRO A 53 -15.77 -1.26 -11.28
CA PRO A 53 -16.42 -0.80 -12.50
C PRO A 53 -15.52 -0.91 -13.73
N ALA A 54 -16.05 -1.42 -14.84
CA ALA A 54 -15.27 -1.67 -16.06
C ALA A 54 -14.53 -0.41 -16.57
N PHE A 55 -15.12 0.78 -16.42
CA PHE A 55 -14.50 2.04 -16.84
C PHE A 55 -13.17 2.31 -16.10
N LYS A 56 -12.97 1.79 -14.89
CA LYS A 56 -11.70 1.99 -14.16
C LYS A 56 -10.53 1.29 -14.84
N TYR A 57 -10.77 0.25 -15.65
CA TYR A 57 -9.73 -0.44 -16.42
C TYR A 57 -9.46 0.21 -17.77
N THR A 58 -10.40 0.98 -18.32
CA THR A 58 -10.30 1.53 -19.68
C THR A 58 -10.04 3.03 -19.71
N ALA A 59 -10.60 3.79 -18.77
CA ALA A 59 -10.39 5.23 -18.67
C ALA A 59 -8.91 5.53 -18.42
N ASN A 60 -8.30 6.38 -19.27
CA ASN A 60 -6.87 6.72 -19.23
C ASN A 60 -5.94 5.48 -19.19
N GLY A 61 -6.34 4.38 -19.84
CA GLY A 61 -5.61 3.11 -19.80
C GLY A 61 -5.56 2.47 -18.41
N GLY A 62 -6.55 2.75 -17.57
CA GLY A 62 -6.63 2.29 -16.18
C GLY A 62 -5.75 3.05 -15.20
N ARG A 63 -5.06 4.10 -15.65
CA ARG A 63 -4.10 4.87 -14.85
C ARG A 63 -4.75 6.06 -14.16
N MET A 64 -4.40 6.27 -12.90
CA MET A 64 -4.79 7.40 -12.08
C MET A 64 -3.57 7.92 -11.32
N GLN A 65 -3.26 9.21 -11.47
CA GLN A 65 -2.19 9.85 -10.71
C GLN A 65 -2.70 10.17 -9.31
N LEU A 66 -2.01 9.66 -8.28
CA LEU A 66 -2.36 9.88 -6.87
C LEU A 66 -1.57 11.03 -6.26
N ALA A 67 -0.30 11.19 -6.62
CA ALA A 67 0.56 12.27 -6.18
C ALA A 67 1.63 12.57 -7.24
N THR A 68 1.99 13.85 -7.40
CA THR A 68 3.04 14.33 -8.33
C THR A 68 4.10 15.13 -7.58
N ASN A 69 5.25 15.36 -8.22
CA ASN A 69 6.42 16.04 -7.65
C ASN A 69 6.98 15.35 -6.38
N VAL A 70 6.82 14.03 -6.28
CA VAL A 70 7.17 13.29 -5.05
C VAL A 70 8.68 13.13 -4.86
N GLN A 71 9.50 13.45 -5.86
CA GLN A 71 10.96 13.54 -5.69
C GLN A 71 11.38 14.84 -4.98
N LEU A 72 10.57 15.90 -5.03
CA LEU A 72 10.85 17.16 -4.34
C LEU A 72 10.42 17.12 -2.88
N ASP A 73 9.37 16.36 -2.58
CA ASP A 73 8.81 16.23 -1.24
C ASP A 73 8.62 14.75 -0.90
N PRO A 74 9.56 14.16 -0.13
CA PRO A 74 9.46 12.78 0.33
C PRO A 74 8.17 12.49 1.09
N THR A 75 7.57 13.48 1.77
CA THR A 75 6.31 13.31 2.49
C THR A 75 5.18 12.98 1.52
N ARG A 76 5.13 13.65 0.36
CA ARG A 76 4.14 13.36 -0.69
C ARG A 76 4.27 11.98 -1.27
N TYR A 77 5.48 11.41 -1.29
CA TYR A 77 5.69 10.03 -1.72
C TYR A 77 4.92 9.06 -0.82
N PHE A 78 5.10 9.17 0.50
CA PHE A 78 4.40 8.32 1.48
C PHE A 78 2.88 8.59 1.48
N GLN A 79 2.47 9.86 1.41
CA GLN A 79 1.05 10.22 1.32
C GLN A 79 0.37 9.69 0.05
N GLY A 80 1.06 9.70 -1.09
CA GLY A 80 0.57 9.12 -2.35
C GLY A 80 0.33 7.62 -2.24
N ILE A 81 1.21 6.91 -1.51
CA ILE A 81 1.03 5.49 -1.20
C ILE A 81 -0.16 5.30 -0.24
N CYS A 82 -0.33 6.15 0.77
CA CYS A 82 -1.54 6.13 1.60
C CYS A 82 -2.82 6.35 0.78
N ALA A 83 -2.82 7.21 -0.24
CA ALA A 83 -3.97 7.40 -1.13
C ALA A 83 -4.31 6.11 -1.91
N PHE A 84 -3.31 5.32 -2.28
CA PHE A 84 -3.50 4.00 -2.86
C PHE A 84 -4.16 3.04 -1.86
N LEU A 85 -3.66 2.98 -0.63
CA LEU A 85 -4.22 2.13 0.44
C LEU A 85 -5.63 2.55 0.86
N LYS A 86 -5.97 3.84 0.75
CA LYS A 86 -7.33 4.33 0.92
C LYS A 86 -8.26 3.75 -0.15
N THR A 87 -7.79 3.62 -1.38
CA THR A 87 -8.55 2.98 -2.46
C THR A 87 -8.71 1.49 -2.21
N LEU A 88 -7.67 0.81 -1.71
CA LEU A 88 -7.76 -0.60 -1.30
C LEU A 88 -8.91 -0.82 -0.31
N LYS A 89 -9.00 0.00 0.75
CA LYS A 89 -10.06 -0.15 1.76
C LYS A 89 -11.46 0.07 1.17
N GLN A 90 -11.63 1.00 0.22
CA GLN A 90 -12.92 1.21 -0.46
C GLN A 90 -13.42 -0.05 -1.17
N PHE A 91 -12.50 -0.81 -1.78
CA PHE A 91 -12.79 -2.04 -2.52
C PHE A 91 -12.68 -3.31 -1.67
N ASP A 92 -12.51 -3.16 -0.35
CA ASP A 92 -12.28 -4.27 0.58
C ASP A 92 -11.18 -5.22 0.08
N GLY A 93 -10.09 -4.63 -0.41
CA GLY A 93 -9.04 -5.37 -1.09
C GLY A 93 -8.03 -6.03 -0.14
N GLU A 94 -7.31 -7.02 -0.66
CA GLU A 94 -6.18 -7.66 0.02
C GLU A 94 -4.87 -6.99 -0.40
N LEU A 95 -4.07 -6.56 0.55
CA LEU A 95 -2.80 -5.87 0.32
C LEU A 95 -1.67 -6.85 0.05
N THR A 96 -0.86 -6.61 -0.98
CA THR A 96 0.41 -7.33 -1.19
C THR A 96 1.53 -6.36 -1.52
N VAL A 97 2.64 -6.43 -0.79
CA VAL A 97 3.84 -5.62 -1.09
C VAL A 97 4.71 -6.43 -2.04
N ILE A 98 4.92 -5.96 -3.28
CA ILE A 98 5.53 -6.76 -4.36
C ILE A 98 7.04 -6.52 -4.46
N SER A 99 7.46 -5.29 -4.21
CA SER A 99 8.86 -4.87 -4.24
C SER A 99 9.59 -5.13 -5.56
N GLN A 100 9.27 -4.33 -6.57
CA GLN A 100 10.23 -3.93 -7.60
C GLN A 100 10.42 -2.42 -7.52
N ASN A 101 11.57 -2.03 -6.98
CA ASN A 101 11.75 -0.77 -6.27
C ASN A 101 12.35 0.31 -7.20
N ARG A 102 11.55 0.84 -8.13
CA ARG A 102 11.92 2.04 -8.92
C ARG A 102 11.53 3.36 -8.26
N GLY A 103 10.89 3.31 -7.09
CA GLY A 103 10.56 4.49 -6.30
C GLY A 103 11.82 5.21 -5.77
N PRO A 104 11.70 6.49 -5.38
CA PRO A 104 12.81 7.27 -4.83
C PRO A 104 13.39 6.67 -3.55
N LYS A 105 12.56 5.96 -2.77
CA LYS A 105 12.97 5.25 -1.55
C LYS A 105 12.25 3.91 -1.40
N PRO A 106 12.93 2.86 -0.89
CA PRO A 106 12.28 1.63 -0.44
C PRO A 106 11.31 1.92 0.71
N ILE A 107 10.14 1.27 0.66
CA ILE A 107 9.09 1.43 1.67
C ILE A 107 8.76 0.10 2.34
N ALA A 108 8.27 0.18 3.58
CA ALA A 108 7.55 -0.86 4.27
C ALA A 108 6.15 -0.37 4.61
N VAL A 109 5.18 -1.29 4.58
CA VAL A 109 3.82 -1.03 5.09
C VAL A 109 3.72 -1.69 6.46
N VAL A 110 3.24 -0.96 7.45
CA VAL A 110 2.98 -1.44 8.81
C VAL A 110 1.50 -1.30 9.11
N LEU A 111 0.93 -2.29 9.79
CA LEU A 111 -0.48 -2.37 10.14
C LEU A 111 -0.62 -2.36 11.66
N HIS A 112 -1.56 -1.57 12.16
CA HIS A 112 -2.02 -1.64 13.55
C HIS A 112 -3.34 -2.42 13.60
N ILE A 113 -3.43 -3.40 14.49
CA ILE A 113 -4.59 -4.28 14.61
C ILE A 113 -5.50 -3.81 15.73
N VAL A 114 -6.75 -3.54 15.39
CA VAL A 114 -7.78 -3.09 16.34
C VAL A 114 -8.02 -4.15 17.42
N GLY A 115 -8.25 -3.69 18.66
CA GLY A 115 -8.52 -4.55 19.82
C GLY A 115 -7.30 -5.23 20.45
N THR A 116 -6.27 -5.57 19.67
CA THR A 116 -5.03 -6.19 20.21
C THR A 116 -3.85 -5.22 20.32
N ASN A 117 -3.93 -4.06 19.65
CA ASN A 117 -2.82 -3.12 19.47
C ASN A 117 -1.59 -3.75 18.81
N ALA A 118 -1.74 -4.90 18.16
CA ALA A 118 -0.63 -5.59 17.53
C ALA A 118 -0.10 -4.76 16.35
N VAL A 119 1.22 -4.76 16.18
CA VAL A 119 1.88 -4.13 15.05
C VAL A 119 2.41 -5.21 14.14
N VAL A 120 2.05 -5.13 12.85
CA VAL A 120 2.50 -6.08 11.83
C VAL A 120 3.16 -5.34 10.68
N LYS A 121 4.44 -5.64 10.44
CA LYS A 121 5.18 -5.17 9.27
C LYS A 121 4.90 -6.12 8.11
N CYS A 122 4.33 -5.62 7.03
CA CYS A 122 4.00 -6.44 5.87
C CYS A 122 5.25 -6.98 5.20
N GLU A 123 5.30 -8.30 5.02
CA GLU A 123 6.31 -9.00 4.27
C GLU A 123 6.05 -8.89 2.77
N ARG A 124 7.12 -9.05 2.00
CA ARG A 124 7.06 -8.99 0.54
C ARG A 124 6.45 -10.29 -0.01
N GLY A 125 5.56 -10.16 -0.99
CA GLY A 125 4.88 -11.29 -1.61
C GLY A 125 3.75 -11.90 -0.79
N VAL A 126 3.52 -11.42 0.44
CA VAL A 126 2.48 -11.93 1.33
C VAL A 126 1.23 -11.06 1.23
N ALA A 127 0.07 -11.71 1.15
CA ALA A 127 -1.22 -11.05 1.13
C ALA A 127 -1.77 -10.83 2.55
N TYR A 128 -2.19 -9.59 2.82
CA TYR A 128 -2.72 -9.15 4.12
C TYR A 128 -4.16 -8.64 3.98
N ASP A 129 -5.01 -9.07 4.91
CA ASP A 129 -6.37 -8.56 5.07
C ASP A 129 -6.38 -7.31 5.97
N LEU A 130 -7.12 -6.27 5.57
CA LEU A 130 -7.24 -5.01 6.29
C LEU A 130 -8.57 -4.88 7.07
N THR A 131 -9.30 -5.99 7.29
CA THR A 131 -10.57 -6.01 8.03
C THR A 131 -10.39 -5.55 9.48
N ASP A 132 -9.42 -6.14 10.20
CA ASP A 132 -9.13 -5.84 11.62
C ASP A 132 -8.05 -4.74 11.78
N VAL A 133 -7.81 -3.94 10.74
CA VAL A 133 -6.81 -2.87 10.75
C VAL A 133 -7.52 -1.54 10.89
N ASP A 134 -7.09 -0.70 11.83
CA ASP A 134 -7.61 0.65 12.06
C ASP A 134 -6.63 1.76 11.62
N VAL A 135 -5.31 1.50 11.69
CA VAL A 135 -4.27 2.42 11.21
C VAL A 135 -3.25 1.68 10.36
N VAL A 136 -2.89 2.25 9.22
CA VAL A 136 -1.82 1.80 8.33
C VAL A 136 -0.74 2.86 8.27
N GLY A 137 0.52 2.46 8.42
CA GLY A 137 1.68 3.31 8.22
C GLY A 137 2.43 2.92 6.96
N VAL A 138 2.91 3.91 6.21
CA VAL A 138 3.87 3.74 5.12
C VAL A 138 5.16 4.43 5.52
N ILE A 139 6.20 3.64 5.71
CA ILE A 139 7.45 4.09 6.33
C ILE A 139 8.66 3.67 5.46
N PRO A 140 9.84 4.28 5.65
CA PRO A 140 11.09 3.76 5.11
C PRO A 140 11.34 2.30 5.55
N VAL A 141 11.87 1.46 4.66
CA VAL A 141 12.07 0.01 4.95
C VAL A 141 13.01 -0.24 6.14
N ASP A 142 13.98 0.65 6.32
CA ASP A 142 15.03 0.66 7.35
C ASP A 142 14.55 1.24 8.68
N CYS A 143 13.30 1.68 8.78
CA CYS A 143 12.72 2.13 10.03
C CYS A 143 12.48 0.96 10.99
N VAL A 144 13.13 1.04 12.17
CA VAL A 144 13.06 0.07 13.28
C VAL A 144 12.05 0.47 14.37
N GLU A 145 11.40 1.64 14.24
CA GLU A 145 10.47 2.16 15.25
C GLU A 145 9.21 1.30 15.48
N PHE A 146 8.95 0.41 14.52
CA PHE A 146 7.83 -0.51 14.48
C PHE A 146 8.25 -1.97 14.71
N ASP A 147 9.50 -2.22 15.11
CA ASP A 147 10.00 -3.53 15.52
C ASP A 147 9.55 -3.84 16.96
N CYS A 148 8.24 -3.75 17.18
CA CYS A 148 7.59 -3.99 18.45
C CYS A 148 6.34 -4.84 18.25
N LYS A 149 5.95 -5.60 19.28
CA LYS A 149 4.77 -6.47 19.18
C LYS A 149 3.46 -5.68 19.22
N THR A 150 3.43 -4.61 20.01
CA THR A 150 2.23 -3.83 20.27
C THR A 150 2.55 -2.36 20.42
N LEU A 151 1.64 -1.50 19.95
CA LEU A 151 1.77 -0.05 20.07
C LEU A 151 0.36 0.55 20.14
N SER A 152 0.11 1.57 20.96
CA SER A 152 -1.21 2.21 20.97
C SER A 152 -1.51 2.90 19.62
N PRO A 153 -2.78 3.03 19.20
CA PRO A 153 -3.11 3.59 17.89
C PRO A 153 -2.67 5.05 17.73
N SER A 154 -2.73 5.85 18.81
CA SER A 154 -2.24 7.24 18.82
C SER A 154 -0.73 7.31 18.61
N LEU A 155 0.04 6.50 19.34
CA LEU A 155 1.49 6.45 19.23
C LEU A 155 1.95 5.85 17.91
N PHE A 156 1.23 4.84 17.41
CA PHE A 156 1.45 4.27 16.09
C PHE A 156 1.32 5.32 15.00
N ARG A 157 0.23 6.08 15.02
CA ARG A 157 -0.01 7.15 14.05
C ARG A 157 1.07 8.23 14.15
N GLU A 158 1.37 8.71 15.34
CA GLU A 158 2.37 9.75 15.57
C GLU A 158 3.74 9.33 15.02
N LYS A 159 4.19 8.11 15.34
CA LYS A 159 5.45 7.57 14.81
C LYS A 159 5.44 7.44 13.30
N ALA A 160 4.33 6.97 12.73
CA ALA A 160 4.22 6.73 11.29
C ALA A 160 4.22 8.06 10.51
N GLU A 161 3.52 9.08 11.01
CA GLU A 161 3.53 10.43 10.44
C GLU A 161 4.88 11.11 10.58
N ARG A 162 5.62 10.83 11.66
CA ARG A 162 6.95 11.39 11.88
C ARG A 162 7.98 10.88 10.87
N VAL A 163 7.96 9.59 10.54
CA VAL A 163 8.97 8.95 9.67
C VAL A 163 8.53 8.79 8.23
N GLY A 164 7.22 8.86 7.96
CA GLY A 164 6.64 8.62 6.64
C GLY A 164 5.22 9.19 6.56
N ALA A 165 4.22 8.33 6.45
CA ALA A 165 2.82 8.73 6.51
C ALA A 165 1.96 7.68 7.22
N ALA A 166 0.84 8.12 7.78
CA ALA A 166 -0.20 7.25 8.31
C ALA A 166 -1.53 7.44 7.58
N LEU A 167 -2.36 6.41 7.60
CA LEU A 167 -3.73 6.40 7.11
C LEU A 167 -4.60 5.72 8.15
N THR A 168 -5.64 6.40 8.61
CA THR A 168 -6.69 5.75 9.41
C THR A 168 -7.70 5.12 8.46
N VAL A 169 -7.99 3.84 8.68
CA VAL A 169 -8.85 3.00 7.83
C VAL A 169 -10.08 2.45 8.57
N MET A 170 -10.31 2.92 9.80
CA MET A 170 -11.45 2.59 10.66
C MET A 170 -12.79 3.02 10.05
#